data_AF-A0A952LNJ7-F1
#
_entry.id   AF-A0A952LNJ7-F1
#
_cell.length_a   1.000
_cell.length_b   1.000
_cell.length_c   1.000
_cell.angle_alpha   90.00
_cell.angle_beta   90.00
_cell.angle_gamma   90.00
#
_symmetry.space_group_name_H-M   'P 1'
#
loop_
_entity.id
_entity.type
_entity.pdbx_description
1 polymer ?
#
loop_
_entity_poly.entity_id
_entity_poly.type
_entity_poly.pdbx_seq_one_letter_code
_entity_poly.pdbx_strand_id
1 'polypeptide(L)'
;MKTRILGLVAALVLLIPLGQSVFAAGHGERMIARMTEKLGLTAEQESSLQTIFEEKMASKGDKYQAHSEVQSLIDAGDAEAAAELAAQQARQRVLDHAEFTSQVKAVLSQEQFEQWQAMKQNRKHRVHHKTY
;
A
#
# COMPACT_ATOMS: atom_id res chain seq x y z
N MET A 1 -33.46 -2.04 59.37
CA MET A 1 -32.93 -0.84 58.72
C MET A 1 -32.38 -1.23 57.36
N LYS A 2 -32.92 -0.65 56.29
CA LYS A 2 -32.58 -0.91 54.88
C LYS A 2 -31.64 0.21 54.42
N THR A 3 -30.45 -0.13 53.93
CA THR A 3 -29.64 0.79 53.13
C THR A 3 -29.07 0.02 51.94
N ARG A 4 -29.64 0.32 50.77
CA ARG A 4 -29.21 -0.15 49.45
C ARG A 4 -28.04 0.72 49.01
N ILE A 5 -26.87 0.13 48.75
CA ILE A 5 -25.76 0.82 48.10
C ILE A 5 -26.03 0.79 46.60
N LEU A 6 -26.45 1.94 46.08
CA LEU A 6 -26.59 2.22 44.65
C LEU A 6 -25.20 2.16 44.00
N GLY A 7 -25.04 1.22 43.06
CA GLY A 7 -23.90 1.17 42.16
C GLY A 7 -23.97 2.34 41.17
N LEU A 8 -22.90 3.12 41.12
CA LEU A 8 -22.71 4.19 40.15
C LEU A 8 -21.67 3.70 39.14
N VAL A 9 -22.14 3.13 38.05
CA VAL A 9 -21.31 2.76 36.89
C VAL A 9 -20.99 4.06 36.15
N ALA A 10 -19.81 4.61 36.42
CA ALA A 10 -19.24 5.68 35.61
C ALA A 10 -18.83 5.09 34.25
N ALA A 11 -19.71 5.19 33.26
CA ALA A 11 -19.39 4.91 31.87
C ALA A 11 -18.46 6.02 31.34
N LEU A 12 -17.16 5.76 31.40
CA LEU A 12 -16.13 6.59 30.77
C LEU A 12 -16.24 6.40 29.25
N VAL A 13 -16.97 7.30 28.59
CA VAL A 13 -17.01 7.39 27.13
C VAL A 13 -15.66 7.94 26.66
N LEU A 14 -14.76 7.03 26.26
CA LEU A 14 -13.52 7.36 25.57
C LEU A 14 -13.86 7.91 24.19
N LEU A 15 -13.87 9.24 24.09
CA LEU A 15 -13.93 9.97 22.83
C LEU A 15 -12.58 9.74 22.11
N ILE A 16 -12.53 8.76 21.21
CA ILE A 16 -11.35 8.58 20.34
C ILE A 16 -11.38 9.74 19.34
N PRO A 17 -10.37 10.63 19.31
CA PRO A 17 -10.28 11.60 18.23
C PRO A 17 -10.02 10.82 16.94
N LEU A 18 -10.98 10.89 16.01
CA LEU A 18 -10.79 10.48 14.63
C LEU A 18 -9.56 11.23 14.12
N GLY A 19 -8.45 10.49 13.96
CA GLY A 19 -7.21 11.02 13.43
C GLY A 19 -7.48 11.63 12.06
N GLN A 20 -7.45 12.96 11.99
CA GLN A 20 -7.37 13.67 10.73
C GLN A 20 -5.94 13.52 10.23
N SER A 21 -5.67 12.45 9.50
CA SER A 21 -4.45 12.32 8.71
C SER A 21 -4.47 13.39 7.61
N VAL A 22 -3.55 14.34 7.70
CA VAL A 22 -3.30 15.34 6.66
C VAL A 22 -2.74 14.58 5.45
N PHE A 23 -3.58 14.43 4.43
CA PHE A 23 -3.39 13.56 3.27
C PHE A 23 -2.18 13.98 2.42
N ALA A 24 -1.25 13.05 2.21
CA ALA A 24 -0.29 13.11 1.10
C ALA A 24 -1.02 12.77 -0.22
N ALA A 25 -1.90 13.69 -0.64
CA ALA A 25 -2.80 13.54 -1.76
C ALA A 25 -2.03 13.48 -3.08
N GLY A 26 -2.27 12.44 -3.88
CA GLY A 26 -1.89 12.52 -5.29
C GLY A 26 -1.94 11.22 -6.09
N HIS A 27 -1.43 10.10 -5.56
CA HIS A 27 -1.36 8.86 -6.36
C HIS A 27 -1.91 7.61 -5.65
N GLY A 28 -1.71 7.46 -4.35
CA GLY A 28 -2.33 6.39 -3.56
C GLY A 28 -3.85 6.54 -3.52
N GLU A 29 -4.31 7.75 -3.23
CA GLU A 29 -5.72 8.12 -3.13
C GLU A 29 -6.52 7.82 -4.42
N ARG A 30 -5.96 8.10 -5.60
CA ARG A 30 -6.60 7.76 -6.89
C ARG A 30 -6.76 6.26 -7.11
N MET A 31 -5.85 5.46 -6.57
CA MET A 31 -5.93 4.01 -6.69
C MET A 31 -6.97 3.44 -5.72
N ILE A 32 -7.02 3.96 -4.48
CA ILE A 32 -8.01 3.58 -3.48
C ILE A 32 -9.40 3.96 -3.96
N ALA A 33 -9.63 5.20 -4.38
CA ALA A 33 -10.93 5.64 -4.91
C ALA A 33 -11.45 4.73 -6.04
N ARG A 34 -10.54 4.30 -6.93
CA ARG A 34 -10.87 3.33 -7.99
C ARG A 34 -11.19 1.93 -7.45
N MET A 35 -10.48 1.47 -6.42
CA MET A 35 -10.77 0.20 -5.76
C MET A 35 -12.12 0.27 -5.03
N THR A 36 -12.42 1.37 -4.34
CA THR A 36 -13.70 1.62 -3.68
C THR A 36 -14.85 1.52 -4.69
N GLU A 37 -14.74 2.22 -5.83
CA GLU A 37 -15.75 2.20 -6.90
C GLU A 37 -15.92 0.81 -7.55
N LYS A 38 -14.81 0.09 -7.81
CA LYS A 38 -14.84 -1.15 -8.61
C LYS A 38 -15.05 -2.43 -7.80
N LEU A 39 -14.65 -2.43 -6.53
CA LEU A 39 -14.67 -3.62 -5.67
C LEU A 39 -15.75 -3.53 -4.57
N GLY A 40 -16.45 -2.40 -4.46
CA GLY A 40 -17.46 -2.18 -3.42
C GLY A 40 -16.87 -2.31 -2.02
N LEU A 41 -15.78 -1.59 -1.75
CA LEU A 41 -15.09 -1.66 -0.46
C LEU A 41 -15.95 -1.10 0.67
N THR A 42 -15.88 -1.72 1.85
CA THR A 42 -16.40 -1.12 3.08
C THR A 42 -15.49 0.01 3.56
N ALA A 43 -16.01 0.89 4.43
CA ALA A 43 -15.21 1.97 5.03
C ALA A 43 -14.00 1.43 5.82
N GLU A 44 -14.14 0.28 6.47
CA GLU A 44 -13.07 -0.39 7.20
C GLU A 44 -11.98 -0.93 6.26
N GLN A 45 -12.39 -1.52 5.13
CA GLN A 45 -11.46 -1.99 4.10
C GLN A 45 -10.73 -0.83 3.43
N GLU A 46 -11.44 0.26 3.14
CA GLU A 46 -10.87 1.47 2.53
C GLU A 46 -9.79 2.09 3.44
N SER A 47 -10.10 2.27 4.72
CA SER A 47 -9.13 2.76 5.72
C SER A 47 -7.90 1.86 5.83
N SER A 48 -8.10 0.53 5.90
CA SER A 48 -7.01 -0.43 6.01
C SER A 48 -6.11 -0.42 4.76
N LEU A 49 -6.72 -0.37 3.58
CA LEU A 49 -5.98 -0.28 2.32
C LEU A 49 -5.25 1.05 2.19
N GLN A 50 -5.83 2.14 2.71
CA GLN A 50 -5.18 3.44 2.71
C GLN A 50 -3.85 3.40 3.43
N THR A 51 -3.79 2.86 4.65
CA THR A 51 -2.55 2.69 5.39
C THR A 51 -1.53 1.87 4.59
N ILE A 52 -1.93 0.70 4.06
CA ILE A 52 -1.05 -0.17 3.28
C ILE A 52 -0.48 0.56 2.05
N PHE A 53 -1.30 1.35 1.36
CA PHE A 53 -0.86 2.11 0.18
C PHE A 53 0.02 3.30 0.53
N GLU A 54 -0.24 3.99 1.64
CA GLU A 54 0.60 5.09 2.12
C GLU A 54 2.00 4.61 2.47
N GLU A 55 2.13 3.51 3.22
CA GLU A 55 3.41 2.88 3.53
C GLU A 55 4.16 2.47 2.24
N LYS A 56 3.43 1.89 1.28
CA LYS A 56 4.02 1.52 -0.01
C LYS A 56 4.45 2.71 -0.86
N MET A 57 3.80 3.86 -0.68
CA MET A 57 4.14 5.09 -1.41
C MET A 57 5.30 5.83 -0.76
N ALA A 58 5.41 5.82 0.58
CA ALA A 58 6.54 6.37 1.31
C ALA A 58 7.87 5.72 0.86
N SER A 59 7.88 4.40 0.67
CA SER A 59 9.04 3.64 0.16
C SER A 59 9.36 3.84 -1.33
N LYS A 60 8.66 4.72 -2.05
CA LYS A 60 8.98 5.00 -3.47
C LYS A 60 10.15 5.94 -3.67
N GLY A 61 10.45 6.83 -2.72
CA GLY A 61 11.59 7.76 -2.81
C GLY A 61 12.91 7.00 -3.04
N ASP A 62 13.08 5.91 -2.30
CA ASP A 62 14.28 5.07 -2.30
C ASP A 62 14.56 4.42 -3.66
N LYS A 63 13.53 4.23 -4.50
CA LYS A 63 13.68 3.58 -5.81
C LYS A 63 14.43 4.43 -6.83
N TYR A 64 14.33 5.76 -6.74
CA TYR A 64 15.06 6.65 -7.63
C TYR A 64 16.54 6.72 -7.25
N GLN A 65 16.84 6.71 -5.96
CA GLN A 65 18.22 6.64 -5.45
C GLN A 65 18.88 5.33 -5.87
N ALA A 66 18.20 4.22 -5.67
CA ALA A 66 18.64 2.88 -6.07
C ALA A 66 19.04 2.78 -7.56
N HIS A 67 18.29 3.40 -8.47
CA HIS A 67 18.64 3.42 -9.90
C HIS A 67 19.86 4.31 -10.17
N SER A 68 19.97 5.46 -9.50
CA SER A 68 21.11 6.37 -9.67
C SER A 68 22.44 5.76 -9.18
N GLU A 69 22.39 4.92 -8.15
CA GLU A 69 23.57 4.22 -7.63
C GLU A 69 24.07 3.15 -8.62
N VAL A 70 23.16 2.35 -9.19
CA VAL A 70 23.52 1.39 -10.25
C VAL A 70 24.12 2.10 -11.46
N GLN A 71 23.53 3.23 -11.89
CA GLN A 71 24.05 3.99 -13.01
C GLN A 71 25.44 4.58 -12.70
N SER A 72 25.64 5.10 -11.49
CA SER A 72 26.95 5.62 -11.06
C SER A 72 28.04 4.55 -11.11
N LEU A 73 27.73 3.31 -10.72
CA LEU A 73 28.69 2.18 -10.79
C LEU A 73 29.03 1.81 -12.25
N ILE A 74 28.03 1.84 -13.14
CA ILE A 74 28.24 1.63 -14.58
C ILE A 74 29.14 2.72 -15.16
N ASP A 75 28.87 3.98 -14.84
CA ASP A 75 29.62 5.14 -15.33
C ASP A 75 31.07 5.14 -14.79
N ALA A 76 31.28 4.57 -13.59
CA ALA A 76 32.60 4.33 -13.02
C ALA A 76 33.34 3.12 -13.63
N GLY A 77 32.69 2.35 -14.50
CA GLY A 77 33.25 1.14 -15.12
C GLY A 77 33.21 -0.12 -14.25
N ASP A 78 32.54 -0.07 -13.09
CA ASP A 78 32.40 -1.22 -12.18
C ASP A 78 31.12 -2.00 -12.48
N ALA A 79 31.16 -2.73 -13.60
CA ALA A 79 30.03 -3.52 -14.08
C ALA A 79 29.62 -4.66 -13.13
N GLU A 80 30.57 -5.23 -12.39
CA GLU A 80 30.31 -6.34 -11.46
C GLU A 80 29.54 -5.84 -10.23
N ALA A 81 30.00 -4.75 -9.59
CA ALA A 81 29.27 -4.15 -8.48
C ALA A 81 27.89 -3.63 -8.91
N ALA A 82 27.78 -3.05 -10.12
CA ALA A 82 26.50 -2.61 -10.66
C ALA A 82 25.51 -3.78 -10.83
N ALA A 83 25.97 -4.91 -11.35
CA ALA A 83 25.15 -6.10 -11.55
C ALA A 83 24.68 -6.70 -10.21
N GLU A 84 25.59 -6.80 -9.23
CA GLU A 84 25.28 -7.31 -7.89
C GLU A 84 24.25 -6.42 -7.18
N LEU A 85 24.44 -5.09 -7.21
CA LEU A 85 23.49 -4.15 -6.63
C LEU A 85 22.12 -4.24 -7.33
N ALA A 86 22.10 -4.33 -8.66
CA ALA A 86 20.86 -4.50 -9.41
C ALA A 86 20.13 -5.80 -9.06
N ALA A 87 20.86 -6.91 -8.87
CA ALA A 87 20.30 -8.19 -8.46
C ALA A 87 19.69 -8.13 -7.04
N GLN A 88 20.38 -7.51 -6.10
CA GLN A 88 19.89 -7.29 -4.74
C GLN A 88 18.60 -6.45 -4.73
N GLN A 89 18.59 -5.36 -5.49
CA GLN A 89 17.39 -4.52 -5.63
C GLN A 89 16.23 -5.26 -6.29
N ALA A 90 16.50 -6.08 -7.32
CA ALA A 90 15.48 -6.90 -7.96
C ALA A 90 14.87 -7.90 -6.98
N ARG A 91 15.70 -8.58 -6.17
CA ARG A 91 15.25 -9.47 -5.10
C ARG A 91 14.37 -8.73 -4.11
N GLN A 92 14.80 -7.59 -3.61
CA GLN A 92 14.03 -6.81 -2.64
C GLN A 92 12.67 -6.39 -3.22
N ARG A 93 12.62 -5.94 -4.48
CA ARG A 93 11.36 -5.58 -5.15
C ARG A 93 10.36 -6.73 -5.21
N VAL A 94 10.83 -7.96 -5.42
CA VAL A 94 9.96 -9.15 -5.42
C VAL A 94 9.41 -9.41 -4.03
N LEU A 95 10.26 -9.34 -3.00
CA LEU A 95 9.85 -9.51 -1.60
C LEU A 95 8.82 -8.45 -1.18
N ASP A 96 9.10 -7.16 -1.42
CA ASP A 96 8.18 -6.08 -1.07
C ASP A 96 6.86 -6.16 -1.87
N HIS A 97 6.89 -6.76 -3.06
CA HIS A 97 5.68 -6.96 -3.86
C HIS A 97 4.84 -8.11 -3.32
N ALA A 98 5.48 -9.20 -2.91
CA ALA A 98 4.82 -10.34 -2.28
C ALA A 98 4.18 -9.94 -0.95
N GLU A 99 4.91 -9.23 -0.10
CA GLU A 99 4.41 -8.71 1.18
C GLU A 99 3.21 -7.79 0.98
N PHE A 100 3.35 -6.76 0.15
CA PHE A 100 2.26 -5.84 -0.18
C PHE A 100 1.02 -6.58 -0.72
N THR A 101 1.22 -7.57 -1.60
CA THR A 101 0.12 -8.35 -2.15
C THR A 101 -0.57 -9.21 -1.09
N SER A 102 0.20 -9.75 -0.15
CA SER A 102 -0.32 -10.51 1.01
C SER A 102 -1.17 -9.61 1.92
N GLN A 103 -0.69 -8.41 2.25
CA GLN A 103 -1.43 -7.43 3.06
C GLN A 103 -2.76 -7.04 2.41
N VAL A 104 -2.76 -6.76 1.10
CA VAL A 104 -4.01 -6.46 0.37
C VAL A 104 -4.96 -7.66 0.37
N LYS A 105 -4.44 -8.88 0.18
CA LYS A 105 -5.25 -10.10 0.21
C LYS A 105 -5.91 -10.33 1.55
N ALA A 106 -5.27 -9.94 2.66
CA ALA A 106 -5.83 -10.09 4.00
C ALA A 106 -7.03 -9.15 4.26
N VAL A 107 -7.13 -8.03 3.53
CA VAL A 107 -8.21 -7.05 3.70
C VAL A 107 -9.40 -7.34 2.76
N LEU A 108 -9.10 -7.81 1.55
CA LEU A 108 -10.11 -8.07 0.52
C LEU A 108 -10.74 -9.46 0.69
N SER A 109 -12.01 -9.61 0.30
CA SER A 109 -12.56 -10.94 0.05
C SER A 109 -11.84 -11.61 -1.13
N GLN A 110 -11.95 -12.94 -1.24
CA GLN A 110 -11.34 -13.68 -2.36
C GLN A 110 -11.82 -13.15 -3.72
N GLU A 111 -13.12 -12.86 -3.86
CA GLU A 111 -13.71 -12.32 -5.09
C GLU A 111 -13.18 -10.90 -5.40
N GLN A 112 -13.12 -10.02 -4.39
CA GLN A 112 -12.57 -8.67 -4.55
C GLN A 112 -11.07 -8.71 -4.93
N PHE A 113 -10.32 -9.65 -4.35
CA PHE A 113 -8.91 -9.83 -4.66
C PHE A 113 -8.67 -10.29 -6.10
N GLU A 114 -9.47 -11.23 -6.60
CA GLU A 114 -9.39 -11.68 -8.00
C GLU A 114 -9.72 -10.56 -8.99
N GLN A 115 -10.77 -9.77 -8.69
CA GLN A 115 -11.11 -8.60 -9.49
C GLN A 115 -9.98 -7.56 -9.48
N TRP A 116 -9.36 -7.31 -8.33
CA TRP A 116 -8.20 -6.43 -8.21
C TRP A 116 -7.00 -6.92 -9.05
N GLN A 117 -6.74 -8.23 -9.08
CA GLN A 117 -5.70 -8.80 -9.94
C GLN A 117 -6.02 -8.62 -11.42
N ALA A 118 -7.27 -8.83 -11.84
CA ALA A 118 -7.70 -8.60 -13.22
C ALA A 118 -7.54 -7.12 -13.63
N MET A 119 -7.86 -6.18 -12.73
CA MET A 119 -7.65 -4.74 -12.95
C MET A 119 -6.18 -4.40 -13.21
N LYS A 120 -5.24 -5.05 -12.50
CA LYS A 120 -3.80 -4.89 -12.71
C LYS A 120 -3.35 -5.39 -14.09
N GLN A 121 -3.88 -6.53 -14.55
CA GLN A 121 -3.54 -7.11 -15.85
C GLN A 121 -4.05 -6.26 -17.02
N ASN A 122 -5.29 -5.78 -16.95
CA ASN A 122 -5.88 -4.90 -17.98
C ASN A 122 -5.10 -3.59 -18.17
N ARG A 123 -4.42 -3.10 -17.13
CA ARG A 123 -3.55 -1.93 -17.22
C ARG A 123 -2.28 -2.21 -18.02
N LYS A 124 -1.72 -3.43 -17.96
CA LYS A 124 -0.53 -3.82 -18.73
C LYS A 124 -0.85 -3.84 -20.23
N HIS A 125 -1.99 -4.41 -20.64
CA HIS A 125 -2.38 -4.50 -22.04
C HIS A 125 -2.64 -3.14 -22.72
N ARG A 126 -3.21 -2.16 -21.99
CA ARG A 126 -3.43 -0.80 -22.54
C ARG A 126 -2.16 -0.02 -22.81
N VAL A 127 -1.06 -0.27 -22.09
CA VAL A 127 0.20 0.43 -22.30
C VAL A 127 0.91 -0.11 -23.56
N HIS A 128 0.81 -1.40 -23.84
CA HIS A 128 1.41 -2.01 -25.03
C HIS A 128 0.70 -1.68 -26.35
N HIS A 129 -0.58 -1.30 -26.33
CA HIS A 129 -1.32 -0.97 -27.55
C HIS A 129 -1.07 0.47 -28.05
N LYS A 130 -0.44 1.33 -27.24
CA LYS A 130 -0.18 2.74 -27.58
C LYS A 130 1.20 2.99 -28.21
N THR A 131 2.01 1.94 -28.36
CA THR A 131 3.41 1.99 -28.83
C THR A 131 3.62 1.45 -30.24
N TYR A 132 2.56 1.29 -31.03
CA TYR A 132 2.61 0.91 -32.45
C TYR A 132 1.85 1.92 -33.30
#